data_AF-A0A1T4L9B7-F1
#
_entry.id   AF-A0A1T4L9B7-F1
#
_cell.length_a   1.000
_cell.length_b   1.000
_cell.length_c   1.000
_cell.angle_alpha   90.00
_cell.angle_beta   90.00
_cell.angle_gamma   90.00
#
_symmetry.space_group_name_H-M   'P 1'
#
loop_
_entity.id
_entity.type
_entity.pdbx_description
1 polymer ?
#
loop_
_entity_poly.entity_id
_entity_poly.type
_entity_poly.pdbx_seq_one_letter_code
_entity_poly.pdbx_strand_id
1 'polypeptide(L)'
;MQSKYFEYIIVYLSVLLACALIGIIVRFVFVSAEVDEFTATVIFWIVTGVGIILYSALMLLIDGLLTAIVKKFFPHKYSPSSLRKKREVEQNWDKKSIETEFIQEIRVSQQRKQSDKSKEKLEIAISYTQHEFAPYVSDDDLIQLCQHITAYSEGNILQNPQPVRVAKLASLDLYHFGWNIWKHFSIGKQDEVALFLKLVFADALKDVEPDTIKSHLKDDEQKGLIKIQKNL
;
A
#
# COMPACT_ATOMS: atom_id res chain seq x y z
N MET A 1 -17.80 6.74 -3.51
CA MET A 1 -19.14 6.88 -2.87
C MET A 1 -19.97 5.64 -3.21
N GLN A 2 -20.63 5.06 -2.21
CA GLN A 2 -21.25 3.72 -2.23
C GLN A 2 -22.45 3.64 -3.22
N SER A 3 -22.30 2.92 -4.34
CA SER A 3 -23.27 2.81 -5.46
C SER A 3 -24.68 2.40 -5.05
N LYS A 4 -24.82 1.61 -3.97
CA LYS A 4 -26.12 1.12 -3.49
C LYS A 4 -27.06 2.23 -3.04
N TYR A 5 -26.54 3.31 -2.44
CA TYR A 5 -27.38 4.46 -2.08
C TYR A 5 -27.88 5.19 -3.33
N PHE A 6 -27.09 5.21 -4.39
CA PHE A 6 -27.47 5.86 -5.65
C PHE A 6 -28.64 5.12 -6.34
N GLU A 7 -28.66 3.78 -6.31
CA GLU A 7 -29.77 2.99 -6.85
C GLU A 7 -31.09 3.27 -6.12
N TYR A 8 -31.08 3.26 -4.78
CA TYR A 8 -32.28 3.62 -4.01
C TYR A 8 -32.72 5.06 -4.30
N ILE A 9 -31.78 6.00 -4.35
CA ILE A 9 -32.07 7.40 -4.69
C ILE A 9 -32.71 7.51 -6.08
N ILE A 10 -32.17 6.82 -7.09
CA ILE A 10 -32.73 6.85 -8.46
C ILE A 10 -34.16 6.32 -8.48
N VAL A 11 -34.42 5.17 -7.83
CA VAL A 11 -35.75 4.56 -7.83
C VAL A 11 -36.77 5.46 -7.14
N TYR A 12 -36.48 5.95 -5.93
CA TYR A 12 -37.41 6.84 -5.22
C TYR A 12 -37.61 8.18 -5.94
N LEU A 13 -36.56 8.73 -6.55
CA LEU A 13 -36.65 9.95 -7.35
C LEU A 13 -37.53 9.76 -8.58
N SER A 14 -37.44 8.60 -9.26
CA SER A 14 -38.28 8.29 -10.42
C SER A 14 -39.77 8.20 -10.07
N VAL A 15 -40.09 7.62 -8.91
CA VAL A 15 -41.47 7.50 -8.42
C VAL A 15 -42.03 8.86 -8.03
N LEU A 16 -41.22 9.69 -7.34
CA LEU A 16 -41.60 11.05 -7.00
C LEU A 16 -41.92 11.88 -8.25
N LEU A 17 -41.10 11.75 -9.30
CA LEU A 17 -41.35 12.41 -10.59
C LEU A 17 -42.65 11.93 -11.24
N ALA A 18 -42.92 10.62 -11.24
CA ALA A 18 -44.16 10.07 -11.79
C ALA A 18 -45.41 10.56 -11.03
N CYS A 19 -45.38 10.56 -9.70
CA CYS A 19 -46.47 11.08 -8.87
C CYS A 19 -46.68 12.59 -9.10
N ALA A 20 -45.61 13.36 -9.21
CA ALA A 20 -45.70 14.79 -9.50
C ALA A 20 -46.31 15.06 -10.88
N LEU A 21 -45.97 14.28 -11.92
CA LEU A 21 -46.59 14.41 -13.24
C LEU A 21 -48.09 14.12 -13.20
N ILE A 22 -48.51 13.06 -12.50
CA ILE A 22 -49.93 12.74 -12.30
C ILE A 22 -50.63 13.90 -11.57
N GLY A 23 -50.01 14.44 -10.52
CA GLY A 23 -50.52 15.61 -9.81
C GLY A 23 -50.71 16.81 -10.75
N ILE A 24 -49.75 17.10 -11.62
CA ILE A 24 -49.82 18.22 -12.58
C ILE A 24 -51.01 18.04 -13.53
N ILE A 25 -51.23 16.82 -14.04
CA ILE A 25 -52.37 16.52 -14.91
C ILE A 25 -53.69 16.74 -14.16
N VAL A 26 -53.80 16.26 -12.92
CA VAL A 26 -54.99 16.46 -12.08
C VAL A 26 -55.24 17.96 -11.85
N ARG A 27 -54.20 18.71 -11.50
CA ARG A 27 -54.28 20.18 -11.34
C ARG A 27 -54.79 20.85 -12.61
N PHE A 28 -54.28 20.46 -13.78
CA PHE A 28 -54.69 21.01 -15.06
C PHE A 28 -56.19 20.80 -15.33
N VAL A 29 -56.72 19.60 -15.02
CA VAL A 29 -58.15 19.30 -15.16
C VAL A 29 -59.01 20.16 -14.22
N PHE A 30 -58.60 20.33 -12.96
CA PHE A 30 -59.36 21.14 -11.99
C PHE A 30 -59.38 22.62 -12.33
N VAL A 31 -58.25 23.19 -12.77
CA VAL A 31 -58.19 24.57 -13.25
C VAL A 31 -59.05 24.76 -14.51
N SER A 32 -59.08 23.76 -15.40
CA SER A 32 -59.94 23.77 -16.60
C SER A 32 -61.44 23.62 -16.26
N ALA A 33 -61.77 23.15 -15.06
CA ALA A 33 -63.13 23.00 -14.55
C ALA A 33 -63.60 24.22 -13.72
N GLU A 34 -62.95 25.38 -13.92
CA GLU A 34 -63.24 26.65 -13.24
C GLU A 34 -63.04 26.63 -11.71
N VAL A 35 -62.25 25.68 -11.18
CA VAL A 35 -61.86 25.68 -9.76
C VAL A 35 -60.74 26.70 -9.52
N ASP A 36 -60.85 27.42 -8.41
CA ASP A 36 -59.87 28.42 -7.98
C ASP A 36 -58.43 27.86 -7.91
N GLU A 37 -57.47 28.70 -8.32
CA GLU A 37 -56.06 28.30 -8.51
C GLU A 37 -55.40 27.83 -7.20
N PHE A 38 -55.76 28.45 -6.07
CA PHE A 38 -55.27 28.04 -4.75
C PHE A 38 -55.79 26.65 -4.41
N THR A 39 -57.08 26.42 -4.64
CA THR A 39 -57.73 25.12 -4.39
C THR A 39 -57.12 24.02 -5.25
N ALA A 40 -56.88 24.27 -6.54
CA ALA A 40 -56.23 23.30 -7.44
C ALA A 40 -54.78 22.97 -7.01
N THR A 41 -54.07 23.94 -6.44
CA THR A 41 -52.70 23.76 -5.92
C THR A 41 -52.67 22.96 -4.62
N VAL A 42 -53.66 23.14 -3.74
CA VAL A 42 -53.81 22.29 -2.55
C VAL A 42 -54.12 20.84 -2.96
N ILE A 43 -55.02 20.64 -3.93
CA ILE A 43 -55.36 19.32 -4.46
C ILE A 43 -54.12 18.63 -5.06
N PHE A 44 -53.27 19.36 -5.78
CA PHE A 44 -52.00 18.84 -6.32
C PHE A 44 -51.13 18.17 -5.25
N TRP A 45 -50.88 18.86 -4.13
CA TRP A 45 -50.02 18.35 -3.06
C TRP A 45 -50.64 17.15 -2.34
N ILE A 46 -51.97 17.16 -2.15
CA ILE A 46 -52.70 16.04 -1.56
C ILE A 46 -52.57 14.80 -2.44
N VAL A 47 -52.84 14.92 -3.75
CA VAL A 47 -52.77 13.80 -4.70
C VAL A 47 -51.35 13.24 -4.79
N THR A 48 -50.35 14.11 -4.85
CA THR A 48 -48.93 13.71 -4.91
C THR A 48 -48.52 12.97 -3.63
N GLY A 49 -48.88 13.50 -2.45
CA GLY A 49 -48.58 12.88 -1.16
C GLY A 49 -49.27 11.52 -0.98
N VAL A 50 -50.55 11.43 -1.33
CA VAL A 50 -51.32 10.18 -1.28
C VAL A 50 -50.73 9.15 -2.24
N GLY A 51 -50.29 9.55 -3.43
CA GLY A 51 -49.62 8.66 -4.39
C GLY A 51 -48.35 8.02 -3.83
N ILE A 52 -47.52 8.80 -3.14
CA ILE A 52 -46.28 8.31 -2.50
C ILE A 52 -46.60 7.34 -1.35
N ILE A 53 -47.60 7.66 -0.53
CA ILE A 53 -48.04 6.79 0.59
C ILE A 53 -48.61 5.47 0.03
N LEU A 54 -49.43 5.54 -1.02
CA LEU A 54 -50.02 4.37 -1.67
C LEU A 54 -48.94 3.49 -2.29
N TYR A 55 -47.95 4.08 -2.97
CA TYR A 55 -46.81 3.33 -3.50
C TYR A 55 -46.04 2.58 -2.40
N SER A 56 -45.81 3.25 -1.26
CA SER A 56 -45.12 2.65 -0.11
C SER A 56 -45.91 1.48 0.48
N ALA A 57 -47.24 1.64 0.61
CA ALA A 57 -48.12 0.56 1.06
C ALA A 57 -48.18 -0.60 0.06
N LEU A 58 -48.25 -0.30 -1.24
CA LEU A 58 -48.26 -1.31 -2.30
C LEU A 58 -46.95 -2.11 -2.32
N MET A 59 -45.79 -1.47 -2.11
CA MET A 59 -44.51 -2.16 -2.00
C MET A 59 -44.47 -3.15 -0.83
N LEU A 60 -44.99 -2.77 0.34
CA LEU A 60 -45.08 -3.67 1.50
C LEU A 60 -46.00 -4.87 1.22
N LEU A 61 -47.12 -4.63 0.52
CA LEU A 61 -48.05 -5.69 0.15
C LEU A 61 -47.49 -6.62 -0.93
N ILE A 62 -46.80 -6.06 -1.93
CA ILE A 62 -46.13 -6.83 -2.99
C ILE A 62 -45.03 -7.69 -2.38
N ASP A 63 -44.20 -7.18 -1.47
CA ASP A 63 -43.19 -7.98 -0.78
C ASP A 63 -43.81 -9.13 0.02
N GLY A 64 -44.91 -8.86 0.74
CA GLY A 64 -45.66 -9.88 1.48
C GLY A 64 -46.29 -10.94 0.56
N LEU A 65 -46.90 -10.51 -0.54
CA LEU A 65 -47.60 -11.37 -1.49
C LEU A 65 -46.64 -12.19 -2.35
N LEU A 66 -45.55 -11.60 -2.83
CA LEU A 66 -44.47 -12.30 -3.54
C LEU A 66 -43.87 -13.38 -2.63
N THR A 67 -43.61 -13.05 -1.36
CA THR A 67 -43.11 -14.04 -0.40
C THR A 67 -44.09 -15.20 -0.20
N ALA A 68 -45.40 -14.93 -0.16
CA ALA A 68 -46.44 -15.94 -0.04
C ALA A 68 -46.59 -16.82 -1.30
N ILE A 69 -46.55 -16.20 -2.49
CA ILE A 69 -46.66 -16.90 -3.79
C ILE A 69 -45.43 -17.77 -4.04
N VAL A 70 -44.22 -17.26 -3.79
CA VAL A 70 -42.99 -18.04 -3.97
C VAL A 70 -42.93 -19.20 -2.98
N LYS A 71 -43.40 -19.02 -1.74
CA LYS A 71 -43.55 -20.12 -0.76
C LYS A 71 -44.53 -21.20 -1.25
N LYS A 72 -45.57 -20.82 -1.99
CA LYS A 72 -46.59 -21.74 -2.54
C LYS A 72 -46.11 -22.48 -3.79
N PHE A 73 -45.30 -21.85 -4.64
CA PHE A 73 -44.79 -22.44 -5.89
C PHE A 73 -43.43 -23.16 -5.75
N PHE A 74 -42.58 -22.75 -4.80
CA PHE A 74 -41.25 -23.35 -4.57
C PHE A 74 -41.01 -23.62 -3.08
N PRO A 75 -41.64 -24.66 -2.50
CA PRO A 75 -41.62 -24.91 -1.06
C PRO A 75 -40.24 -25.29 -0.49
N HIS A 76 -39.25 -25.61 -1.33
CA HIS A 76 -37.96 -26.13 -0.87
C HIS A 76 -36.75 -25.18 -0.98
N LYS A 77 -36.92 -23.93 -1.44
CA LYS A 77 -35.78 -22.98 -1.54
C LYS A 77 -36.11 -21.52 -1.20
N TYR A 78 -37.20 -21.26 -0.49
CA TYR A 78 -37.54 -19.89 -0.12
C TYR A 78 -37.69 -19.71 1.39
N SER A 79 -36.59 -19.29 2.01
CA SER A 79 -36.61 -18.60 3.29
C SER A 79 -36.34 -17.12 3.02
N PRO A 80 -37.09 -16.17 3.60
CA PRO A 80 -36.77 -14.73 3.52
C PRO A 80 -35.34 -14.43 4.01
N SER A 81 -34.79 -15.31 4.85
CA SER A 81 -33.40 -15.27 5.28
C SER A 81 -32.40 -15.52 4.15
N SER A 82 -32.71 -16.29 3.09
CA SER A 82 -31.76 -16.61 2.02
C SER A 82 -31.51 -15.44 1.06
N LEU A 83 -32.52 -14.61 0.80
CA LEU A 83 -32.41 -13.42 -0.06
C LEU A 83 -31.74 -12.24 0.65
N ARG A 84 -32.02 -12.08 1.95
CA ARG A 84 -31.29 -11.15 2.81
C ARG A 84 -29.84 -11.61 3.00
N LYS A 85 -29.60 -12.90 3.24
CA LYS A 85 -28.27 -13.51 3.31
C LYS A 85 -27.52 -13.40 1.98
N LYS A 86 -28.19 -13.53 0.81
CA LYS A 86 -27.55 -13.35 -0.50
C LYS A 86 -27.08 -11.90 -0.72
N ARG A 87 -27.93 -10.91 -0.39
CA ARG A 87 -27.54 -9.49 -0.44
C ARG A 87 -26.45 -9.13 0.56
N GLU A 88 -26.52 -9.63 1.80
CA GLU A 88 -25.49 -9.44 2.82
C GLU A 88 -24.17 -10.11 2.42
N VAL A 89 -24.20 -11.28 1.78
CA VAL A 89 -23.02 -11.97 1.25
C VAL A 89 -22.41 -11.20 0.08
N GLU A 90 -23.18 -10.80 -0.94
CA GLU A 90 -22.67 -10.00 -2.08
C GLU A 90 -22.06 -8.67 -1.61
N GLN A 91 -22.73 -7.97 -0.68
CA GLN A 91 -22.24 -6.71 -0.12
C GLN A 91 -20.99 -6.88 0.75
N ASN A 92 -20.86 -8.02 1.43
CA ASN A 92 -19.65 -8.39 2.17
C ASN A 92 -18.51 -8.79 1.23
N TRP A 93 -18.79 -9.48 0.12
CA TRP A 93 -17.80 -9.79 -0.92
C TRP A 93 -17.29 -8.52 -1.61
N ASP A 94 -18.17 -7.58 -1.99
CA ASP A 94 -17.77 -6.30 -2.57
C ASP A 94 -16.91 -5.49 -1.61
N LYS A 95 -17.33 -5.37 -0.35
CA LYS A 95 -16.56 -4.66 0.69
C LYS A 95 -15.21 -5.32 0.95
N LYS A 96 -15.18 -6.65 1.05
CA LYS A 96 -13.96 -7.43 1.24
C LYS A 96 -13.02 -7.30 0.04
N SER A 97 -13.54 -7.24 -1.18
CA SER A 97 -12.72 -7.05 -2.39
C SER A 97 -12.05 -5.68 -2.41
N ILE A 98 -12.80 -4.61 -2.13
CA ILE A 98 -12.29 -3.23 -2.06
C ILE A 98 -11.28 -3.08 -0.92
N GLU A 99 -11.56 -3.67 0.24
CA GLU A 99 -10.64 -3.66 1.38
C GLU A 99 -9.35 -4.44 1.08
N THR A 100 -9.45 -5.55 0.33
CA THR A 100 -8.29 -6.33 -0.11
C THR A 100 -7.42 -5.56 -1.11
N GLU A 101 -8.03 -4.89 -2.09
CA GLU A 101 -7.32 -4.06 -3.07
C GLU A 101 -6.62 -2.88 -2.41
N PHE A 102 -7.29 -2.19 -1.48
CA PHE A 102 -6.68 -1.08 -0.73
C PHE A 102 -5.52 -1.55 0.16
N ILE A 103 -5.64 -2.70 0.84
CA ILE A 103 -4.55 -3.29 1.61
C ILE A 103 -3.39 -3.70 0.70
N GLN A 104 -3.66 -4.23 -0.49
CA GLN A 104 -2.61 -4.53 -1.48
C GLN A 104 -1.91 -3.27 -1.95
N GLU A 105 -2.64 -2.19 -2.22
CA GLU A 105 -2.06 -0.90 -2.59
C GLU A 105 -1.18 -0.32 -1.47
N ILE A 106 -1.63 -0.38 -0.21
CA ILE A 106 -0.82 -0.01 0.95
C ILE A 106 0.46 -0.84 0.98
N ARG A 107 0.38 -2.17 0.81
CA ARG A 107 1.55 -3.06 0.83
C ARG A 107 2.55 -2.71 -0.27
N VAL A 108 2.08 -2.48 -1.49
CA VAL A 108 2.94 -2.07 -2.62
C VAL A 108 3.57 -0.71 -2.34
N SER A 109 2.82 0.25 -1.79
CA SER A 109 3.36 1.58 -1.45
C SER A 109 4.43 1.51 -0.36
N GLN A 110 4.26 0.65 0.65
CA GLN A 110 5.25 0.45 1.71
C GLN A 110 6.50 -0.27 1.19
N GLN A 111 6.34 -1.28 0.34
CA GLN A 111 7.46 -1.96 -0.31
C GLN A 111 8.30 -1.00 -1.16
N ARG A 112 7.65 -0.12 -1.93
CA ARG A 112 8.34 0.93 -2.70
C ARG A 112 9.14 1.87 -1.79
N LYS A 113 8.50 2.42 -0.75
CA LYS A 113 9.19 3.29 0.23
C LYS A 113 10.39 2.61 0.89
N GLN A 114 10.27 1.33 1.24
CA GLN A 114 11.38 0.57 1.80
C GLN A 114 12.50 0.36 0.77
N SER A 115 12.15 0.02 -0.48
CA SER A 115 13.11 -0.10 -1.57
C SER A 115 13.84 1.22 -1.86
N ASP A 116 13.13 2.34 -1.84
CA ASP A 116 13.70 3.67 -2.09
C ASP A 116 14.67 4.05 -0.96
N LYS A 117 14.31 3.78 0.30
CA LYS A 117 15.19 3.98 1.44
C LYS A 117 16.45 3.10 1.38
N SER A 118 16.33 1.85 0.93
CA SER A 118 17.49 0.98 0.73
C SER A 118 18.41 1.48 -0.38
N LYS A 119 17.85 2.02 -1.47
CA LYS A 119 18.63 2.62 -2.56
C LYS A 119 19.38 3.88 -2.11
N GLU A 120 18.72 4.78 -1.38
CA GLU A 120 19.35 5.98 -0.83
C GLU A 120 20.53 5.62 0.09
N LYS A 121 20.35 4.62 0.97
CA LYS A 121 21.45 4.10 1.79
C LYS A 121 22.60 3.57 0.95
N LEU A 122 22.31 2.82 -0.10
CA LEU A 122 23.34 2.30 -1.00
C LEU A 122 24.10 3.45 -1.68
N GLU A 123 23.40 4.44 -2.23
CA GLU A 123 24.02 5.60 -2.89
C GLU A 123 24.97 6.37 -1.95
N ILE A 124 24.56 6.59 -0.70
CA ILE A 124 25.41 7.21 0.32
C ILE A 124 26.68 6.38 0.57
N ALA A 125 26.55 5.06 0.73
CA ALA A 125 27.69 4.18 0.98
C ALA A 125 28.67 4.12 -0.21
N ILE A 126 28.13 4.11 -1.44
CA ILE A 126 28.92 4.15 -2.66
C ILE A 126 29.67 5.47 -2.77
N SER A 127 28.99 6.60 -2.57
CA SER A 127 29.59 7.94 -2.60
C SER A 127 30.72 8.08 -1.56
N TYR A 128 30.45 7.64 -0.33
CA TYR A 128 31.46 7.58 0.73
C TYR A 128 32.68 6.74 0.34
N THR A 129 32.45 5.55 -0.19
CA THR A 129 33.54 4.65 -0.61
C THR A 129 34.37 5.26 -1.72
N GLN A 130 33.71 5.85 -2.72
CA GLN A 130 34.38 6.55 -3.81
C GLN A 130 35.26 7.68 -3.29
N HIS A 131 34.74 8.47 -2.34
CA HIS A 131 35.49 9.59 -1.77
C HIS A 131 36.70 9.14 -0.96
N GLU A 132 36.55 8.13 -0.10
CA GLU A 132 37.62 7.65 0.78
C GLU A 132 38.68 6.84 0.03
N PHE A 133 38.29 6.00 -0.93
CA PHE A 133 39.21 5.06 -1.57
C PHE A 133 39.86 5.60 -2.85
N ALA A 134 39.27 6.58 -3.55
CA ALA A 134 39.81 7.08 -4.83
C ALA A 134 41.32 7.43 -4.81
N PRO A 135 41.91 7.99 -3.73
CA PRO A 135 43.35 8.27 -3.69
C PRO A 135 44.25 7.03 -3.50
N TYR A 136 43.68 5.87 -3.18
CA TYR A 136 44.38 4.72 -2.63
C TYR A 136 44.18 3.43 -3.42
N VAL A 137 43.33 3.43 -4.44
CA VAL A 137 43.07 2.28 -5.31
C VAL A 137 43.11 2.68 -6.78
N SER A 138 43.17 1.71 -7.69
CA SER A 138 42.97 1.96 -9.13
C SER A 138 41.49 2.18 -9.45
N ASP A 139 41.18 2.76 -10.61
CA ASP A 139 39.78 2.94 -11.06
C ASP A 139 39.05 1.60 -11.15
N ASP A 140 39.72 0.56 -11.67
CA ASP A 140 39.17 -0.80 -11.77
C ASP A 140 38.90 -1.42 -10.39
N ASP A 141 39.84 -1.24 -9.45
CA ASP A 141 39.70 -1.70 -8.07
C ASP A 141 38.57 -0.93 -7.33
N LEU A 142 38.40 0.36 -7.62
CA LEU A 142 37.32 1.18 -7.04
C LEU A 142 35.94 0.76 -7.55
N ILE A 143 35.81 0.51 -8.85
CA ILE A 143 34.57 0.00 -9.46
C ILE A 143 34.20 -1.34 -8.85
N GLN A 144 35.17 -2.25 -8.70
CA GLN A 144 34.95 -3.54 -8.06
C GLN A 144 34.54 -3.42 -6.60
N LEU A 145 35.18 -2.54 -5.83
CA LEU A 145 34.80 -2.29 -4.43
C LEU A 145 33.35 -1.81 -4.33
N CYS A 146 32.92 -0.92 -5.22
CA CYS A 146 31.53 -0.45 -5.29
C CYS A 146 30.53 -1.58 -5.60
N GLN A 147 30.91 -2.51 -6.47
CA GLN A 147 30.10 -3.71 -6.77
C GLN A 147 29.99 -4.64 -5.55
N HIS A 148 31.10 -4.86 -4.84
CA HIS A 148 31.12 -5.66 -3.61
C HIS A 148 30.24 -5.06 -2.52
N ILE A 149 30.23 -3.74 -2.35
CA ILE A 149 29.34 -3.04 -1.41
C ILE A 149 27.88 -3.20 -1.81
N THR A 150 27.58 -3.12 -3.11
CA THR A 150 26.22 -3.33 -3.61
C THR A 150 25.73 -4.72 -3.25
N ALA A 151 26.53 -5.76 -3.54
CA ALA A 151 26.22 -7.13 -3.17
C ALA A 151 26.07 -7.32 -1.65
N TYR A 152 26.96 -6.71 -0.85
CA TYR A 152 26.86 -6.73 0.61
C TYR A 152 25.56 -6.09 1.13
N SER A 153 25.14 -4.96 0.55
CA SER A 153 23.92 -4.24 0.94
C SER A 153 22.64 -5.06 0.68
N GLU A 154 22.69 -5.99 -0.26
CA GLU A 154 21.60 -6.92 -0.59
C GLU A 154 21.59 -8.15 0.32
N GLY A 155 22.59 -8.30 1.21
CA GLY A 155 22.77 -9.46 2.07
C GLY A 155 23.36 -10.68 1.35
N ASN A 156 23.97 -10.48 0.18
CA ASN A 156 24.61 -11.56 -0.57
C ASN A 156 25.97 -11.88 0.04
N ILE A 157 26.23 -13.17 0.25
CA ILE A 157 27.55 -13.65 0.67
C ILE A 157 28.44 -13.72 -0.57
N LEU A 158 29.53 -12.93 -0.58
CA LEU A 158 30.51 -12.99 -1.65
C LEU A 158 31.22 -14.35 -1.65
N GLN A 159 31.16 -15.07 -2.77
CA GLN A 159 31.90 -16.32 -2.96
C GLN A 159 33.14 -16.04 -3.80
N ASN A 160 34.32 -16.08 -3.17
CA ASN A 160 35.62 -15.83 -3.81
C ASN A 160 35.65 -14.57 -4.71
N PRO A 161 35.33 -13.38 -4.16
CA PRO A 161 35.40 -12.14 -4.94
C PRO A 161 36.83 -11.89 -5.43
N GLN A 162 36.97 -11.17 -6.54
CA GLN A 162 38.28 -10.63 -6.91
C GLN A 162 38.75 -9.65 -5.83
N PRO A 163 39.97 -9.85 -5.28
CA PRO A 163 40.51 -8.95 -4.26
C PRO A 163 40.73 -7.54 -4.81
N VAL A 164 40.36 -6.56 -4.00
CA VAL A 164 40.61 -5.13 -4.22
C VAL A 164 41.98 -4.79 -3.66
N ARG A 165 42.87 -4.30 -4.53
CA ARG A 165 44.22 -3.89 -4.11
C ARG A 165 44.20 -2.45 -3.61
N VAL A 166 44.69 -2.26 -2.39
CA VAL A 166 44.82 -0.95 -1.75
C VAL A 166 46.30 -0.59 -1.61
N ALA A 167 46.62 0.68 -1.82
CA ALA A 167 47.93 1.26 -1.58
C ALA A 167 47.86 2.24 -0.41
N LYS A 168 48.86 2.20 0.47
CA LYS A 168 49.05 3.15 1.60
C LYS A 168 48.02 3.08 2.74
N LEU A 169 46.86 2.43 2.56
CA LEU A 169 45.92 2.17 3.64
C LEU A 169 46.46 1.06 4.56
N ALA A 170 46.39 1.30 5.87
CA ALA A 170 46.70 0.29 6.88
C ALA A 170 45.47 -0.60 7.16
N SER A 171 45.68 -1.75 7.79
CA SER A 171 44.59 -2.63 8.19
C SER A 171 43.55 -1.91 9.07
N LEU A 172 44.00 -0.98 9.92
CA LEU A 172 43.12 -0.13 10.75
C LEU A 172 42.13 0.70 9.90
N ASP A 173 42.58 1.25 8.76
CA ASP A 173 41.72 2.01 7.86
C ASP A 173 40.62 1.12 7.27
N LEU A 174 40.96 -0.12 6.93
CA LEU A 174 40.02 -1.11 6.42
C LEU A 174 39.02 -1.55 7.50
N TYR A 175 39.45 -1.61 8.75
CA TYR A 175 38.58 -1.92 9.89
C TYR A 175 37.57 -0.80 10.12
N HIS A 176 38.02 0.46 10.13
CA HIS A 176 37.14 1.63 10.22
C HIS A 176 36.15 1.69 9.07
N PHE A 177 36.62 1.42 7.85
CA PHE A 177 35.76 1.32 6.69
C PHE A 177 34.67 0.26 6.87
N GLY A 178 35.04 -0.97 7.27
CA GLY A 178 34.05 -2.02 7.52
C GLY A 178 33.07 -1.65 8.63
N TRP A 179 33.53 -1.01 9.70
CA TRP A 179 32.65 -0.51 10.75
C TRP A 179 31.63 0.50 10.22
N ASN A 180 32.09 1.47 9.44
CA ASN A 180 31.25 2.51 8.83
C ASN A 180 30.17 1.89 7.93
N ILE A 181 30.56 0.97 7.04
CA ILE A 181 29.64 0.26 6.15
C ILE A 181 28.64 -0.59 6.95
N TRP A 182 29.09 -1.41 7.89
CA TRP A 182 28.21 -2.24 8.72
C TRP A 182 27.24 -1.39 9.54
N LYS A 183 27.71 -0.29 10.13
CA LYS A 183 26.88 0.62 10.92
C LYS A 183 25.79 1.28 10.08
N HIS A 184 26.15 1.75 8.88
CA HIS A 184 25.24 2.43 7.96
C HIS A 184 24.10 1.53 7.48
N PHE A 185 24.44 0.32 7.04
CA PHE A 185 23.44 -0.63 6.58
C PHE A 185 22.68 -1.25 7.76
N SER A 186 23.35 -1.48 8.89
CA SER A 186 22.82 -2.20 10.05
C SER A 186 22.28 -3.59 9.67
N ILE A 187 22.96 -4.26 8.74
CA ILE A 187 22.61 -5.60 8.23
C ILE A 187 23.56 -6.61 8.86
N GLY A 188 22.99 -7.72 9.34
CA GLY A 188 23.76 -8.87 9.80
C GLY A 188 24.56 -8.64 11.09
N LYS A 189 25.40 -9.61 11.43
CA LYS A 189 26.34 -9.55 12.56
C LYS A 189 27.66 -8.93 12.14
N GLN A 190 28.45 -8.46 13.11
CA GLN A 190 29.81 -7.97 12.84
C GLN A 190 30.73 -9.05 12.25
N ASP A 191 30.44 -10.33 12.49
CA ASP A 191 31.14 -11.45 11.85
C ASP A 191 31.03 -11.39 10.32
N GLU A 192 29.87 -10.96 9.79
CA GLU A 192 29.62 -10.89 8.35
C GLU A 192 30.45 -9.79 7.68
N VAL A 193 30.56 -8.61 8.31
CA VAL A 193 31.41 -7.54 7.77
C VAL A 193 32.89 -7.88 7.89
N ALA A 194 33.30 -8.58 8.96
CA ALA A 194 34.68 -9.03 9.12
C ALA A 194 35.07 -10.03 8.01
N LEU A 195 34.18 -10.98 7.68
CA LEU A 195 34.36 -11.89 6.55
C LEU A 195 34.37 -11.15 5.21
N PHE A 196 33.46 -10.18 5.02
CA PHE A 196 33.46 -9.33 3.83
C PHE A 196 34.80 -8.63 3.63
N LEU A 197 35.34 -7.98 4.68
CA LEU A 197 36.65 -7.32 4.61
C LEU A 197 37.77 -8.31 4.28
N LYS A 198 37.77 -9.49 4.91
CA LYS A 198 38.78 -10.53 4.67
C LYS A 198 38.79 -11.01 3.21
N LEU A 199 37.61 -11.13 2.60
CA LEU A 199 37.47 -11.57 1.21
C LEU A 199 37.80 -10.46 0.21
N VAL A 200 37.26 -9.26 0.43
CA VAL A 200 37.45 -8.13 -0.50
C VAL A 200 38.87 -7.58 -0.45
N PHE A 201 39.48 -7.49 0.73
CA PHE A 201 40.84 -6.99 0.91
C PHE A 201 41.82 -8.13 1.22
N ALA A 202 41.68 -9.26 0.53
CA ALA A 202 42.42 -10.49 0.81
C ALA A 202 43.93 -10.28 0.87
N ASP A 203 44.50 -9.46 -0.01
CA ASP A 203 45.94 -9.19 -0.04
C ASP A 203 46.40 -8.35 1.17
N ALA A 204 45.63 -7.32 1.53
CA ALA A 204 45.96 -6.40 2.63
C ALA A 204 45.71 -7.00 4.02
N LEU A 205 44.80 -7.98 4.10
CA LEU A 205 44.41 -8.64 5.35
C LEU A 205 44.80 -10.12 5.37
N LYS A 206 45.72 -10.57 4.50
CA LYS A 206 46.05 -12.00 4.31
C LYS A 206 46.43 -12.72 5.61
N ASP A 207 47.17 -12.05 6.49
CA ASP A 207 47.72 -12.60 7.73
C ASP A 207 46.82 -12.34 8.98
N VAL A 208 45.62 -11.79 8.78
CA VAL A 208 44.70 -11.44 9.87
C VAL A 208 43.49 -12.36 9.89
N GLU A 209 43.17 -12.96 11.04
CA GLU A 209 41.98 -13.79 11.20
C GLU A 209 40.69 -12.94 11.23
N PRO A 210 39.55 -13.44 10.71
CA PRO A 210 38.28 -12.72 10.74
C PRO A 210 37.83 -12.29 12.14
N ASP A 211 38.09 -13.09 13.16
CA ASP A 211 37.77 -12.74 14.55
C ASP A 211 38.61 -11.55 15.05
N THR A 212 39.86 -11.45 14.63
CA THR A 212 40.71 -10.29 14.91
C THR A 212 40.16 -9.06 14.23
N ILE A 213 39.79 -9.15 12.94
CA ILE A 213 39.17 -8.03 12.21
C ILE A 213 37.95 -7.51 12.99
N LYS A 214 37.05 -8.41 13.39
CA LYS A 214 35.84 -8.09 14.16
C LYS A 214 36.14 -7.33 15.45
N SER A 215 37.08 -7.82 16.25
CA SER A 215 37.44 -7.22 17.53
C SER A 215 38.02 -5.81 17.39
N HIS A 216 38.65 -5.51 16.27
CA HIS A 216 39.35 -4.23 16.03
C HIS A 216 38.59 -3.27 15.10
N LEU A 217 37.34 -3.56 14.72
CA LEU A 217 36.53 -2.70 13.84
C LEU A 217 36.42 -1.24 14.32
N LYS A 218 36.49 -1.03 15.64
CA LYS A 218 36.24 0.27 16.27
C LYS A 218 37.42 0.81 17.09
N ASP A 219 38.61 0.25 16.89
CA ASP A 219 39.80 0.64 17.64
C ASP A 219 40.28 2.03 17.26
N ASP A 220 40.77 2.83 18.21
CA ASP A 220 41.40 4.13 17.91
C ASP A 220 40.59 5.01 16.92
N GLU A 221 39.28 5.24 17.15
CA GLU A 221 38.31 5.80 16.19
C GLU A 221 38.73 7.05 15.38
N GLN A 222 39.70 7.83 15.90
CA GLN A 222 40.20 9.09 15.31
C GLN A 222 41.52 8.96 14.53
N LYS A 223 42.11 7.77 14.54
CA LYS A 223 43.38 7.43 13.89
C LYS A 223 43.13 6.87 12.49
N GLY A 224 44.17 6.84 11.67
CA GLY A 224 44.08 6.38 10.28
C GLY A 224 43.73 7.51 9.30
N LEU A 225 43.87 7.17 8.02
CA LEU A 225 43.42 7.95 6.87
C LEU A 225 41.90 7.88 6.76
N ILE A 226 41.33 6.68 6.92
CA ILE A 226 39.88 6.47 6.97
C ILE A 226 39.47 6.42 8.45
N LYS A 227 38.58 7.33 8.83
CA LYS A 227 38.10 7.47 10.22
C LYS A 227 36.70 6.93 10.40
N ILE A 228 36.35 6.62 11.64
CA ILE A 228 34.98 6.23 11.97
C ILE A 228 34.05 7.44 11.85
N GLN A 229 33.02 7.31 11.01
CA GLN A 229 32.00 8.32 10.82
C GLN A 229 30.81 8.00 11.74
N LYS A 230 30.36 9.01 12.50
CA LYS A 230 29.23 8.84 13.43
C LYS A 230 27.92 8.58 12.68
N ASN A 231 27.76 9.25 11.53
CA ASN A 231 26.66 9.07 10.59
C ASN A 231 27.26 9.15 9.18
N LEU A 232 26.92 8.18 8.35
CA LEU A 232 27.04 8.27 6.90
C LEU A 232 25.77 8.87 6.30
#